data_AF-A0AAD7QXK0-F1
#
_entry.id   AF-A0AAD7QXK0-F1
#
_cell.length_a   1.000
_cell.length_b   1.000
_cell.length_c   1.000
_cell.angle_alpha   90.00
_cell.angle_beta   90.00
_cell.angle_gamma   90.00
#
_symmetry.space_group_name_H-M   'P 1'
#
loop_
_entity.id
_entity.type
_entity.pdbx_description
1 polymer ?
#
loop_
_entity_poly.entity_id
_entity_poly.type
_entity_poly.pdbx_seq_one_letter_code
_entity_poly.pdbx_strand_id
1 'polypeptide(L)'
;MVRPSVDATYAISKSDTFRAFKPTLPNSPLLVTADHKIKIDEASIMSPGEVLLHVRTTGVYGYVQAGRTGELNVLGDCILGHEAAGKVVAVDENVTNATVGG
;
A
#
# COMPACT_ATOMS: atom_id res chain seq x y z
N MET A 1 -8.54 -26.71 2.55
CA MET A 1 -7.63 -25.56 2.41
C MET A 1 -8.15 -24.44 3.31
N VAL A 2 -7.59 -24.31 4.50
CA VAL A 2 -8.06 -23.37 5.54
C VAL A 2 -7.50 -21.99 5.21
N ARG A 3 -8.37 -21.00 4.95
CA ARG A 3 -7.98 -19.60 4.89
C ARG A 3 -7.64 -19.16 6.32
N PRO A 4 -6.45 -18.62 6.64
CA PRO A 4 -6.21 -18.07 7.97
C PRO A 4 -7.20 -16.95 8.21
N SER A 5 -7.91 -16.99 9.35
CA SER A 5 -8.73 -15.87 9.82
C SER A 5 -7.80 -14.66 10.00
N VAL A 6 -8.21 -13.53 9.43
CA VAL A 6 -7.51 -12.24 9.53
C VAL A 6 -8.08 -11.42 10.68
N ASP A 7 -8.30 -12.05 11.83
CA ASP A 7 -8.74 -11.36 13.06
C ASP A 7 -7.52 -10.94 13.89
N ALA A 8 -6.69 -10.07 13.34
CA ALA A 8 -5.72 -9.34 14.15
C ALA A 8 -6.49 -8.27 14.94
N THR A 9 -6.93 -8.63 16.14
CA THR A 9 -7.55 -7.71 17.10
C THR A 9 -6.47 -6.76 17.61
N TYR A 10 -6.56 -5.48 17.25
CA TYR A 10 -5.64 -4.44 17.75
C TYR A 10 -6.47 -3.45 18.57
N ALA A 11 -6.38 -3.54 19.89
CA ALA A 11 -6.90 -2.51 20.79
C ALA A 11 -5.91 -1.34 20.78
N ILE A 12 -6.32 -0.17 20.30
CA ILE A 12 -5.49 1.05 20.30
C ILE A 12 -6.21 2.18 21.03
N SER A 13 -5.49 2.83 21.95
CA SER A 13 -5.94 4.04 22.64
C SER A 13 -5.56 5.29 21.82
N LYS A 14 -6.33 6.37 21.94
CA LYS A 14 -6.08 7.64 21.22
C LYS A 14 -4.69 8.26 21.44
N SER A 15 -3.92 7.79 22.43
CA SER A 15 -2.57 8.25 22.75
C SER A 15 -1.43 7.47 22.10
N ASP A 16 -1.72 6.43 21.30
CA ASP A 16 -0.69 5.64 20.62
C ASP A 16 -0.25 6.29 19.30
N THR A 17 0.15 7.56 19.38
CA THR A 17 0.90 8.23 18.31
C THR A 17 2.22 7.49 18.10
N PHE A 18 2.36 6.90 16.92
CA PHE A 18 3.55 6.20 16.41
C PHE A 18 4.18 5.12 17.33
N ARG A 19 3.36 4.23 17.92
CA ARG A 19 3.91 2.97 18.47
C ARG A 19 3.73 1.79 17.50
N ALA A 20 4.79 1.60 16.69
CA ALA A 20 5.24 0.35 16.09
C ALA A 20 4.17 -0.51 15.41
N PHE A 21 3.60 -0.02 14.31
CA PHE A 21 3.10 -0.96 13.30
C PHE A 21 4.28 -1.79 12.82
N LYS A 22 4.34 -3.06 13.25
CA LYS A 22 5.31 -4.04 12.76
C LYS A 22 4.63 -4.89 11.69
N PRO A 23 4.96 -4.72 10.41
CA PRO A 23 4.39 -5.53 9.35
C PRO A 23 4.73 -7.00 9.59
N THR A 24 3.74 -7.88 9.49
CA THR A 24 3.92 -9.34 9.57
C THR A 24 4.16 -9.98 8.21
N LEU A 25 3.99 -9.22 7.13
CA LEU A 25 4.16 -9.63 5.74
C LEU A 25 5.08 -8.63 5.03
N PRO A 26 5.82 -9.08 4.01
CA PRO A 26 6.59 -8.18 3.15
C PRO A 26 5.65 -7.22 2.41
N ASN A 27 6.16 -6.05 2.04
CA ASN A 27 5.48 -5.12 1.16
C ASN A 27 5.92 -5.42 -0.28
N SER A 28 5.10 -6.16 -1.01
CA SER A 28 5.41 -6.68 -2.34
C SER A 28 4.52 -6.05 -3.42
N PRO A 29 4.82 -4.80 -3.85
CA PRO A 29 4.05 -4.13 -4.90
C PRO A 29 4.18 -4.82 -6.26
N LEU A 30 3.16 -4.60 -7.11
CA LEU A 30 3.22 -4.88 -8.54
C LEU A 30 3.84 -3.69 -9.25
N LEU A 31 4.88 -3.91 -10.05
CA LEU A 31 5.58 -2.87 -10.79
C LEU A 31 5.50 -3.12 -12.30
N VAL A 32 5.58 -2.03 -13.05
CA VAL A 32 5.98 -2.02 -14.45
C VAL A 32 7.41 -1.52 -14.56
N THR A 33 8.25 -2.22 -15.33
CA THR A 33 9.65 -1.88 -15.56
C THR A 33 9.82 -0.94 -16.75
N ALA A 34 11.01 -0.36 -16.92
CA ALA A 34 11.34 0.50 -18.05
C ALA A 34 11.20 -0.21 -19.42
N ASP A 35 11.40 -1.53 -19.48
CA ASP A 35 11.18 -2.36 -20.67
C ASP A 35 9.74 -2.93 -20.76
N HIS A 36 8.81 -2.32 -20.00
CA HIS A 36 7.37 -2.58 -20.01
C HIS A 36 7.01 -4.03 -19.64
N LYS A 37 7.78 -4.63 -18.73
CA LYS A 37 7.47 -5.92 -18.11
C LYS A 37 6.81 -5.70 -16.76
N ILE A 38 6.08 -6.72 -16.33
CA ILE A 38 5.49 -6.75 -14.99
C ILE A 38 6.38 -7.57 -14.07
N LYS A 39 6.66 -7.03 -12.89
CA LYS A 39 7.33 -7.77 -11.81
C LYS A 39 6.66 -7.50 -10.47
N ILE A 40 6.89 -8.40 -9.52
CA ILE A 40 6.62 -8.18 -8.10
C ILE A 40 7.99 -8.10 -7.44
N ASP A 41 8.21 -7.05 -6.66
CA ASP A 41 9.47 -6.81 -5.96
C ASP A 41 9.20 -6.37 -4.53
N GLU A 42 10.16 -6.54 -3.62
CA GLU A 42 10.00 -6.11 -2.23
C GLU A 42 10.36 -4.63 -2.07
N ALA A 43 9.52 -3.88 -1.38
CA ALA A 43 9.71 -2.45 -1.14
C ALA A 43 9.71 -2.14 0.36
N SER A 44 10.57 -1.23 0.80
CA SER A 44 10.60 -0.77 2.18
C SER A 44 9.31 -0.03 2.56
N ILE A 45 8.78 -0.30 3.75
CA ILE A 45 7.67 0.47 4.32
C ILE A 45 8.24 1.72 4.98
N MET A 46 7.80 2.90 4.52
CA MET A 46 8.20 4.18 5.10
C MET A 46 7.30 4.55 6.28
N SER A 47 7.80 5.40 7.18
CA SER A 47 6.95 6.06 8.18
C SER A 47 5.84 6.87 7.48
N PRO A 48 4.61 6.89 8.02
CA PRO A 48 3.54 7.69 7.44
C PRO A 48 3.88 9.17 7.57
N GLY A 49 3.76 9.92 6.47
CA GLY A 49 3.64 11.38 6.54
C GLY A 49 2.21 11.83 6.88
N GLU A 50 1.21 10.99 6.56
CA GLU A 50 -0.21 11.23 6.89
C GLU A 50 -0.84 9.97 7.48
N VAL A 51 -0.97 8.91 6.68
CA VAL A 51 -1.45 7.60 7.12
C VAL A 51 -0.65 6.50 6.44
N LEU A 52 -0.57 5.34 7.10
CA LEU A 52 -0.09 4.10 6.49
C LEU A 52 -1.29 3.18 6.27
N LEU A 53 -1.44 2.68 5.05
CA LEU A 53 -2.53 1.79 4.67
C LEU A 53 -2.01 0.37 4.43
N HIS A 54 -2.72 -0.62 4.96
CA HIS A 54 -2.68 -1.97 4.44
C HIS A 54 -3.67 -2.05 3.28
N VAL A 55 -3.16 -2.00 2.03
CA VAL A 55 -3.98 -2.12 0.82
C VAL A 55 -4.59 -3.52 0.74
N ARG A 56 -5.92 -3.60 0.67
CA ARG A 56 -6.67 -4.86 0.62
C ARG A 56 -7.14 -5.20 -0.79
N THR A 57 -7.39 -4.18 -1.59
CA THR A 57 -7.81 -4.31 -2.97
C THR A 57 -7.34 -3.10 -3.77
N THR A 58 -7.13 -3.30 -5.06
CA THR A 58 -6.97 -2.21 -6.03
C THR A 58 -7.63 -2.62 -7.34
N GLY A 59 -8.33 -1.67 -7.97
CA GLY A 59 -8.71 -1.79 -9.37
C GLY A 59 -7.46 -1.82 -10.25
N VAL A 60 -7.59 -2.43 -11.43
CA VAL A 60 -6.53 -2.52 -12.44
C VAL A 60 -6.98 -1.81 -13.71
N TYR A 61 -6.18 -0.86 -14.20
CA TYR A 61 -6.48 -0.13 -15.42
C TYR A 61 -5.22 0.24 -16.25
N GLY A 62 -5.28 -0.06 -17.55
CA GLY A 62 -4.64 0.70 -18.62
C GLY A 62 -3.13 0.55 -18.93
N TYR A 63 -2.24 0.29 -17.97
CA TYR A 63 -0.79 0.47 -18.24
C TYR A 63 -0.04 -0.76 -18.79
N VAL A 64 -0.56 -1.97 -18.56
CA VAL A 64 0.23 -3.22 -18.67
C VAL A 64 0.65 -3.57 -20.10
N GLN A 65 -0.15 -3.23 -21.13
CA GLN A 65 0.16 -3.61 -22.51
C GLN A 65 0.97 -2.58 -23.30
N ALA A 66 0.81 -1.29 -23.00
CA ALA A 66 1.44 -0.22 -23.78
C ALA A 66 2.67 0.39 -23.09
N GLY A 67 2.84 0.19 -21.78
CA GLY A 67 3.95 0.80 -21.03
C GLY A 67 3.89 2.33 -20.93
N ARG A 68 2.78 2.93 -21.39
CA ARG A 68 2.55 4.37 -21.47
C ARG A 68 1.08 4.72 -21.49
N THR A 69 0.76 5.95 -21.09
CA THR A 69 -0.55 6.57 -21.28
C THR A 69 -0.35 7.89 -22.01
N GLY A 70 -0.75 7.94 -23.29
CA GLY A 70 -0.42 9.08 -24.15
C GLY A 70 1.09 9.28 -24.28
N GLU A 71 1.56 10.44 -23.85
CA GLU A 71 2.99 10.81 -23.83
C GLU A 71 3.70 10.41 -22.52
N LEU A 72 2.95 9.96 -21.51
CA LEU A 72 3.52 9.54 -20.23
C LEU A 72 4.13 8.15 -20.35
N ASN A 73 5.45 8.09 -20.46
CA ASN A 73 6.22 6.85 -20.53
C ASN A 73 6.82 6.48 -19.17
N VAL A 74 6.80 5.19 -18.88
CA VAL A 74 7.52 4.61 -17.73
C VAL A 74 9.01 4.49 -18.09
N LEU A 75 9.85 5.36 -17.54
CA LEU A 75 11.30 5.38 -17.80
C LEU A 75 12.12 4.57 -16.78
N GLY A 76 11.48 4.10 -15.72
CA GLY A 76 12.08 3.32 -14.63
C GLY A 76 10.99 2.50 -13.94
N ASP A 77 11.36 1.69 -12.95
CA ASP A 77 10.39 0.86 -12.25
C ASP A 77 9.32 1.70 -11.56
N CYS A 78 8.05 1.40 -11.84
CA CYS A 78 6.91 2.16 -11.35
C CYS A 78 5.89 1.21 -10.70
N ILE A 79 5.51 1.49 -9.45
CA ILE A 79 4.46 0.75 -8.74
C ILE A 79 3.09 1.07 -9.36
N LEU A 80 2.30 0.04 -9.63
CA LEU A 80 0.98 0.16 -10.23
C LEU A 80 -0.14 0.24 -9.17
N GLY A 81 -1.29 0.79 -9.59
CA GLY A 81 -2.52 0.87 -8.80
C GLY A 81 -2.87 2.32 -8.42
N HIS A 82 -4.06 2.78 -8.84
CA HIS A 82 -4.59 4.11 -8.51
C HIS A 82 -6.05 4.06 -8.03
N GLU A 83 -6.62 2.86 -7.88
CA GLU A 83 -8.00 2.61 -7.46
C GLU A 83 -8.00 1.70 -6.22
N ALA A 84 -7.21 2.08 -5.21
CA ALA A 84 -6.93 1.24 -4.05
C ALA A 84 -7.88 1.53 -2.88
N ALA A 85 -8.20 0.47 -2.13
CA ALA A 85 -8.86 0.55 -0.83
C ALA A 85 -8.18 -0.38 0.17
N GLY A 86 -8.13 0.05 1.43
CA GLY A 86 -7.38 -0.63 2.48
C GLY A 86 -7.84 -0.23 3.87
N LYS A 87 -7.09 -0.69 4.87
CA LYS A 87 -7.31 -0.38 6.29
C LYS A 87 -6.19 0.53 6.78
N VAL A 88 -6.52 1.56 7.53
CA VAL A 88 -5.52 2.40 8.20
C VAL A 88 -4.82 1.58 9.28
N VAL A 89 -3.48 1.50 9.23
CA VAL A 89 -2.65 0.76 10.20
C VAL A 89 -1.73 1.66 11.02
N ALA A 90 -1.48 2.88 10.57
CA ALA A 90 -0.84 3.94 11.35
C ALA A 90 -1.31 5.32 10.86
N VAL A 91 -1.25 6.32 11.73
CA VAL A 91 -1.65 7.70 11.46
C VAL A 91 -0.57 8.62 12.04
N ASP A 92 -0.19 9.65 11.28
CA ASP A 92 0.68 10.71 11.77
C ASP A 92 0.00 11.50 12.89
N GLU A 93 0.78 12.05 13.84
CA GLU A 93 0.23 12.77 14.99
C GLU A 93 -0.61 14.00 14.61
N ASN A 94 -0.35 14.58 13.43
CA ASN A 94 -1.04 15.78 12.95
C ASN A 94 -2.34 15.50 12.18
N VAL A 95 -2.67 14.23 11.91
CA VAL A 95 -3.87 13.85 11.15
C VAL A 95 -5.05 13.62 12.10
N THR A 96 -6.12 14.41 11.93
CA THR A 96 -7.28 14.41 12.84
C THR A 96 -8.55 13.77 12.28
N ASN A 97 -8.56 13.42 10.99
CA ASN A 97 -9.74 12.94 10.26
C ASN A 97 -9.63 11.47 9.83
N ALA A 98 -8.63 10.75 10.32
CA ALA A 98 -8.46 9.32 10.11
C ALA A 98 -8.08 8.63 11.42
N THR A 99 -8.46 7.37 11.57
CA THR A 99 -8.14 6.57 12.75
C THR A 99 -7.64 5.20 12.33
N VAL A 100 -6.70 4.63 13.08
CA VAL A 100 -6.30 3.23 12.88
C VAL A 100 -7.53 2.33 12.92
N GLY A 101 -7.63 1.49 11.90
CA GLY A 101 -8.71 0.54 11.72
C GLY A 101 -9.90 1.03 10.90
N GLY A 102 -9.95 2.32 10.59
CA GLY A 102 -10.87 2.89 9.59
C GLY A 102 -10.48 2.56 8.16
#